data_AF-A0A502F727-F1
#
_entry.id   AF-A0A502F727-F1
#
_cell.length_a   1.000
_cell.length_b   1.000
_cell.length_c   1.000
_cell.angle_alpha   90.00
_cell.angle_beta   90.00
_cell.angle_gamma   90.00
#
_symmetry.space_group_name_H-M   'P 1'
#
loop_
_entity.id
_entity.type
_entity.pdbx_description
1 polymer ?
#
loop_
_entity_poly.entity_id
_entity_poly.type
_entity_poly.pdbx_seq_one_letter_code
_entity_poly.pdbx_strand_id
1 'polypeptide(L)' 'MEGLNVQRLKKALDYLESKQRELKKEHQNDTRSIESLIKYLKKDMLEQFQLSDYHPEIKPELKNTEFFISNVKNILEKNF' A
#
# COMPACT_ATOMS: atom_id res chain seq x y z
N MET A 1 -6.67 16.47 -15.77
CA MET A 1 -6.04 15.40 -14.98
C MET A 1 -6.26 15.75 -13.53
N GLU A 2 -7.09 14.97 -12.83
CA GLU A 2 -7.29 15.13 -11.39
C GLU A 2 -5.99 14.78 -10.70
N GLY A 3 -5.41 15.74 -9.98
CA GLY A 3 -4.23 15.49 -9.15
C GLY A 3 -4.50 14.35 -8.16
N LEU A 4 -3.45 13.63 -7.82
CA LEU A 4 -3.46 12.57 -6.81
C LEU A 4 -4.28 13.01 -5.59
N ASN A 5 -5.39 12.31 -5.30
CA ASN A 5 -6.20 12.65 -4.13
C ASN A 5 -5.45 12.19 -2.86
N VAL A 6 -4.56 13.05 -2.38
CA VAL A 6 -3.66 12.82 -1.23
C VAL A 6 -4.40 12.30 -0.01
N GLN A 7 -5.58 12.84 0.26
CA GLN A 7 -6.40 12.44 1.40
C GLN A 7 -6.89 10.99 1.25
N ARG A 8 -7.30 10.59 0.05
CA ARG A 8 -7.67 9.20 -0.24
C ARG A 8 -6.46 8.28 -0.19
N LEU A 9 -5.30 8.70 -0.70
CA LEU A 9 -4.07 7.90 -0.65
C LEU A 9 -3.61 7.68 0.80
N LYS A 10 -3.64 8.72 1.65
CA LYS A 10 -3.33 8.62 3.08
C LYS A 10 -4.24 7.63 3.79
N LYS A 11 -5.56 7.70 3.56
CA LYS A 11 -6.52 6.74 4.14
C LYS A 11 -6.26 5.30 3.68
N ALA A 12 -5.97 5.10 2.39
CA ALA A 12 -5.63 3.78 1.87
C ALA A 12 -4.33 3.23 2.48
N LEU A 13 -3.32 4.08 2.63
CA LEU A 13 -2.07 3.76 3.28
C LEU A 13 -2.26 3.40 4.76
N ASP A 14 -3.00 4.19 5.52
CA ASP A 14 -3.30 3.92 6.94
C ASP A 14 -4.00 2.56 7.12
N TYR A 15 -4.93 2.23 6.22
CA TYR A 15 -5.62 0.96 6.25
C TYR A 15 -4.69 -0.22 5.92
N LEU A 16 -3.83 -0.08 4.89
CA LEU A 16 -2.82 -1.06 4.54
C LEU A 16 -1.85 -1.31 5.71
N GLU A 17 -1.39 -0.26 6.38
CA GLU A 17 -0.54 -0.38 7.57
C GLU A 17 -1.26 -1.11 8.71
N SER A 18 -2.54 -0.81 8.93
CA SER A 18 -3.33 -1.50 9.95
C SER A 18 -3.38 -3.00 9.68
N LYS A 19 -3.61 -3.41 8.43
CA LYS A 19 -3.63 -4.83 8.04
C LYS A 19 -2.26 -5.49 8.11
N GLN A 20 -1.20 -4.77 7.76
CA GLN A 20 0.16 -5.27 7.96
C GLN A 20 0.49 -5.48 9.45
N ARG A 21 0.04 -4.58 10.34
CA ARG A 21 0.20 -4.75 11.79
C ARG A 21 -0.60 -5.93 12.33
N GLU A 22 -1.81 -6.14 11.82
CA GLU A 22 -2.67 -7.27 12.14
C GLU A 22 -1.99 -8.59 11.75
N LEU A 23 -1.50 -8.68 10.51
CA LEU A 23 -0.76 -9.84 10.00
C LEU A 23 0.46 -10.18 10.86
N LYS A 24 1.22 -9.17 11.30
CA LYS A 24 2.40 -9.37 12.16
C LYS A 24 2.08 -9.87 13.56
N LYS A 25 0.86 -9.61 14.07
CA LYS A 25 0.44 -10.02 15.42
C LYS A 25 -0.17 -11.42 15.44
N GLU A 26 -0.61 -11.92 14.28
CA GLU A 26 -1.15 -13.27 14.15
C GLU A 26 -0.02 -14.30 14.18
N HIS A 27 0.16 -14.97 15.32
CA HIS A 27 1.16 -16.03 15.49
C HIS A 27 0.58 -17.45 15.35
N GLN A 28 -0.74 -17.62 15.31
CA GLN A 28 -1.39 -18.95 15.42
C GLN A 28 -2.63 -19.16 14.52
N ASN A 29 -3.03 -18.17 13.71
CA ASN A 29 -4.23 -18.21 12.88
C ASN A 29 -3.88 -18.30 11.38
N ASP A 30 -4.88 -18.69 10.59
CA ASP A 30 -4.79 -18.71 9.13
C ASP A 30 -4.77 -17.27 8.56
N THR A 31 -3.57 -16.82 8.20
CA THR A 31 -3.33 -15.45 7.71
C THR A 31 -3.71 -15.23 6.24
N ARG A 32 -4.13 -16.28 5.51
CA ARG A 32 -4.35 -16.21 4.05
C ARG A 32 -5.34 -15.12 3.64
N SER A 33 -6.35 -14.88 4.47
CA SER A 33 -7.35 -13.83 4.25
C SER A 33 -6.75 -12.42 4.35
N ILE A 34 -5.92 -12.18 5.35
CA ILE A 34 -5.25 -10.88 5.56
C ILE A 34 -4.18 -10.65 4.48
N GLU A 35 -3.41 -11.68 4.13
CA GLU A 35 -2.42 -11.60 3.05
C GLU A 35 -3.08 -11.30 1.69
N SER A 36 -4.22 -11.93 1.40
CA SER A 36 -5.01 -11.67 0.20
C SER A 36 -5.57 -10.25 0.18
N LEU A 37 -6.05 -9.76 1.32
CA LEU A 37 -6.51 -8.38 1.46
C LEU A 37 -5.38 -7.38 1.23
N ILE A 38 -4.20 -7.60 1.83
CA ILE A 38 -3.02 -6.76 1.63
C ILE A 38 -2.60 -6.75 0.15
N LYS A 39 -2.63 -7.90 -0.52
CA LYS A 39 -2.33 -7.99 -1.96
C LYS A 39 -3.33 -7.17 -2.78
N TYR A 40 -4.62 -7.27 -2.48
CA TYR A 40 -5.66 -6.49 -3.15
C TYR A 40 -5.46 -4.99 -2.94
N LEU A 41 -5.24 -4.55 -1.69
CA LEU A 41 -5.03 -3.14 -1.35
C LEU A 41 -3.83 -2.54 -2.09
N LYS A 42 -2.69 -3.25 -2.16
CA LYS A 42 -1.53 -2.79 -2.94
C LYS A 42 -1.87 -2.58 -4.41
N LYS A 43 -2.63 -3.51 -5.01
CA LYS A 43 -3.06 -3.41 -6.41
C LYS A 43 -4.04 -2.24 -6.62
N ASP A 44 -5.02 -2.08 -5.76
CA ASP A 44 -5.99 -0.98 -5.84
C ASP A 44 -5.30 0.38 -5.70
N MET A 45 -4.34 0.50 -4.78
CA MET A 45 -3.55 1.73 -4.61
C MET A 45 -2.70 2.05 -5.85
N LEU A 46 -2.08 1.03 -6.46
CA LEU A 46 -1.32 1.19 -7.71
C LEU A 46 -2.19 1.75 -8.84
N GLU A 47 -3.36 1.16 -9.04
CA GLU A 47 -4.27 1.48 -10.13
C GLU A 47 -4.97 2.83 -9.91
N GLN A 48 -5.52 3.08 -8.72
CA GLN A 48 -6.29 4.29 -8.44
C GLN A 48 -5.44 5.55 -8.34
N PHE A 49 -4.19 5.45 -7.88
CA PHE A 49 -3.31 6.60 -7.66
C PHE A 49 -2.14 6.66 -8.63
N GLN A 50 -2.09 5.77 -9.63
CA GLN A 50 -1.04 5.72 -10.65
C GLN A 50 0.38 5.75 -10.04
N LEU A 51 0.59 5.06 -8.91
CA LEU A 51 1.82 5.17 -8.12
C LEU A 51 3.08 4.78 -8.91
N SER A 52 2.92 3.93 -9.93
CA SER A 52 3.98 3.55 -10.87
C SER A 52 4.56 4.75 -11.62
N ASP A 53 3.77 5.81 -11.84
CA ASP A 53 4.21 7.02 -12.54
C ASP A 53 5.08 7.90 -11.62
N TYR A 54 4.94 7.75 -10.31
CA TYR A 54 5.68 8.52 -9.30
C TYR A 54 6.91 7.78 -8.75
N HIS A 55 6.93 6.44 -8.83
CA HIS A 55 8.06 5.64 -8.36
C HIS A 55 8.21 4.32 -9.17
N PRO A 56 9.23 4.19 -10.04
CA PRO A 56 9.37 3.04 -10.95
C PRO A 56 9.63 1.70 -10.24
N GLU A 57 10.05 1.74 -8.98
CA GLU A 57 10.26 0.54 -8.15
C GLU A 57 8.96 0.02 -7.51
N ILE A 58 7.88 0.80 -7.52
CA ILE A 58 6.58 0.36 -7.02
C ILE A 58 5.93 -0.51 -8.11
N LYS A 59 6.02 -1.83 -7.90
CA LYS A 59 5.44 -2.85 -8.81
C LYS A 59 4.37 -3.69 -8.11
N PRO A 60 3.38 -4.21 -8.86
CA PRO A 60 2.33 -5.10 -8.32
C PRO A 60 2.88 -6.35 -7.63
N GLU A 61 4.07 -6.79 -8.04
CA GLU A 61 4.73 -8.02 -7.58
C GLU A 61 5.53 -7.82 -6.29
N LEU A 62 5.49 -6.63 -5.68
CA LEU A 62 6.20 -6.36 -4.42
C LEU A 62 5.68 -7.26 -3.30
N LYS A 63 6.44 -8.33 -3.04
CA LYS A 63 6.18 -9.27 -1.95
C LYS A 63 6.28 -8.58 -0.58
N ASN A 64 7.24 -7.68 -0.43
CA ASN A 64 7.45 -6.95 0.82
C ASN A 64 6.49 -5.77 0.93
N THR A 65 5.45 -5.93 1.74
CA THR A 65 4.45 -4.89 2.02
C THR A 65 5.03 -3.70 2.77
N GLU A 66 6.06 -3.87 3.61
CA GLU A 66 6.70 -2.75 4.31
C GLU A 66 7.49 -1.85 3.37
N PHE A 67 8.17 -2.45 2.40
CA PHE A 67 8.85 -1.71 1.34
C PHE A 67 7.85 -0.93 0.49
N PHE A 68 6.71 -1.55 0.15
CA PHE A 68 5.63 -0.85 -0.54
C PHE A 68 5.11 0.36 0.26
N ILE A 69 4.80 0.18 1.55
CA ILE A 69 4.36 1.26 2.46
C ILE A 69 5.38 2.40 2.49
N SER A 70 6.67 2.07 2.63
CA SER A 70 7.75 3.07 2.66
C SER A 70 7.81 3.89 1.37
N ASN A 71 7.71 3.25 0.21
CA ASN A 71 7.71 3.96 -1.07
C ASN A 71 6.49 4.87 -1.24
N VAL A 72 5.30 4.44 -0.80
CA VAL A 72 4.10 5.30 -0.84
C VAL A 72 4.26 6.51 0.08
N LYS A 73 4.86 6.34 1.27
CA LYS A 73 5.21 7.49 2.14
C LYS A 73 6.17 8.45 1.45
N ASN A 74 7.23 7.93 0.82
CA ASN A 74 8.18 8.75 0.07
C ASN A 74 7.50 9.53 -1.07
N ILE A 75 6.54 8.93 -1.78
CA ILE A 75 5.75 9.64 -2.81
C ILE A 75 4.97 10.78 -2.17
N LEU A 76 4.27 10.52 -1.06
CA LEU A 76 3.51 11.54 -0.35
C LEU A 76 4.41 12.70 0.09
N GLU A 77 5.58 12.43 0.67
CA GLU A 77 6.53 13.46 1.15
C GLU A 77 7.20 14.25 0.02
N LYS A 78 7.47 13.63 -1.14
CA LYS A 78 8.14 14.31 -2.27
C LYS A 78 7.18 15.18 -3.08
N ASN A 79 5.89 14.89 -3.04
CA ASN A 79 4.89 15.55 -3.88
C ASN A 79 3.96 16.50 -3.11
N PHE A 80 3.93 16.46 -1.76
CA PHE A 80 3.02 17.24 -0.91
C PHE A 80 3.61 17.57 0.46
#